data_AF-K1YUY9-F1
#
_entry.id   AF-K1YUY9-F1
#
_cell.length_a   1.000
_cell.length_b   1.000
_cell.length_c   1.000
_cell.angle_alpha   90.00
_cell.angle_beta   90.00
_cell.angle_gamma   90.00
#
_symmetry.space_group_name_H-M   'P 1'
#
loop_
_entity.id
_entity.type
_entity.pdbx_description
1 polymer ?
#
loop_
_entity_poly.entity_id
_entity_poly.type
_entity_poly.pdbx_seq_one_letter_code
_entity_poly.pdbx_strand_id
1 'polypeptide(L)'
;MIIGIDVGGTHADGVLLDGDRLAAKHKVSVDQQHLSDAIITLLQGLVPDDRKRLSRIHLSSTLCTNAIVTGALDPVGMLVQAGPGMNPEFLARSCPTWFLDGCIDHRGHILHDPDPKGIEAA
;
A
#
# COMPACT_ATOMS: atom_id res chain seq x y z
N MET A 1 25.96 -1.32 7.34
CA MET A 1 25.09 -2.49 7.50
C MET A 1 23.68 -2.19 7.03
N ILE A 2 23.01 -3.17 6.42
CA ILE A 2 21.64 -3.06 5.91
C ILE A 2 20.81 -4.22 6.47
N ILE A 3 19.60 -3.94 6.94
CA ILE A 3 18.62 -4.98 7.25
C ILE A 3 17.69 -5.17 6.06
N GLY A 4 17.43 -6.42 5.68
CA GLY A 4 16.36 -6.78 4.75
C GLY A 4 15.35 -7.66 5.47
N ILE A 5 14.06 -7.32 5.38
CA ILE A 5 12.96 -8.10 5.95
C ILE A 5 11.98 -8.40 4.82
N ASP A 6 11.61 -9.68 4.69
CA ASP A 6 10.56 -10.14 3.79
C ASP A 6 9.45 -10.81 4.59
N VAL A 7 8.28 -10.19 4.58
CA VAL A 7 7.11 -10.64 5.33
C VAL A 7 6.13 -11.34 4.39
N GLY A 8 6.12 -12.67 4.44
CA GLY A 8 5.13 -13.50 3.75
C GLY A 8 3.86 -13.71 4.57
N GLY A 9 2.95 -14.54 4.04
CA GLY A 9 1.68 -14.84 4.71
C GLY A 9 1.75 -15.81 5.89
N THR A 10 2.85 -16.56 6.03
CA THR A 10 3.03 -17.58 7.09
C THR A 10 4.28 -17.34 7.93
N HIS A 11 5.34 -16.83 7.31
CA HIS A 11 6.61 -16.55 7.95
C HIS A 11 7.17 -15.23 7.45
N ALA A 12 7.96 -14.60 8.30
CA ALA A 12 8.79 -13.47 7.95
C ALA A 12 10.26 -13.86 8.12
N ASP A 13 11.05 -13.55 7.12
CA ASP A 13 12.48 -13.76 7.08
C ASP A 13 13.18 -12.41 7.18
N GLY A 14 14.24 -12.32 7.96
CA GLY A 14 15.04 -11.11 8.07
C GLY A 14 16.53 -11.40 8.09
N VAL A 15 17.30 -10.53 7.47
CA VAL A 15 18.76 -10.65 7.34
C VAL A 15 19.45 -9.33 7.65
N LEU A 16 20.64 -9.40 8.25
CA LEU A 16 21.55 -8.29 8.44
C LEU A 16 22.74 -8.50 7.52
N LEU A 17 23.03 -7.53 6.67
CA LEU A 17 24.16 -7.51 5.76
C LEU A 17 25.19 -6.48 6.21
N ASP A 18 26.47 -6.85 6.16
CA ASP A 18 27.61 -5.95 6.34
C ASP A 18 28.45 -5.97 5.05
N GLY A 19 28.14 -5.07 4.11
CA GLY A 19 28.63 -5.18 2.74
C GLY A 19 27.99 -6.37 2.02
N ASP A 20 28.82 -7.27 1.50
CA ASP A 20 28.43 -8.53 0.84
C ASP A 20 28.31 -9.71 1.83
N ARG A 21 28.63 -9.50 3.11
CA ARG A 21 28.61 -10.55 4.12
C ARG A 21 27.26 -10.61 4.84
N LEU A 22 26.72 -11.82 4.96
CA LEU A 22 25.61 -12.12 5.87
C LEU A 22 26.10 -12.13 7.32
N ALA A 23 25.67 -11.14 8.10
CA ALA A 23 26.05 -10.98 9.51
C ALA A 23 25.07 -11.69 10.47
N ALA A 24 23.77 -11.69 10.16
CA ALA A 24 22.75 -12.39 10.93
C ALA A 24 21.54 -12.76 10.05
N LYS A 25 20.80 -13.79 10.45
CA LYS A 25 19.52 -14.17 9.84
C LYS A 25 18.57 -14.65 10.94
N HIS A 26 17.32 -14.19 10.88
CA HIS A 26 16.23 -14.67 11.72
C HIS A 26 15.02 -15.03 10.86
N LYS A 27 14.23 -15.98 11.35
CA LYS A 27 12.94 -16.36 10.77
C LYS A 27 11.93 -16.47 11.88
N VAL A 28 10.75 -15.91 11.68
CA VAL A 28 9.66 -15.93 12.65
C VAL A 28 8.36 -16.32 11.96
N SER A 29 7.45 -16.95 12.70
CA SER A 29 6.09 -17.17 12.22
C SER A 29 5.32 -15.85 12.20
N VAL A 30 4.39 -15.71 11.25
CA VAL A 30 3.56 -14.52 11.09
C VAL A 30 2.15 -14.83 11.54
N ASP A 31 1.66 -14.03 12.48
CA ASP A 31 0.23 -13.84 12.70
C ASP A 31 -0.25 -12.67 11.83
N GLN A 32 -1.21 -12.94 10.93
CA GLN A 32 -1.75 -11.95 10.01
C GLN A 32 -2.48 -10.81 10.72
N GLN A 33 -2.99 -11.04 11.93
CA GLN A 33 -3.64 -10.01 12.73
C GLN A 33 -2.62 -9.10 13.46
N HIS A 34 -1.37 -9.56 13.59
CA HIS A 34 -0.32 -8.91 14.37
C HIS A 34 1.00 -8.86 13.60
N LEU A 35 0.93 -8.43 12.32
CA LEU A 35 2.10 -8.40 11.42
C LEU A 35 3.27 -7.57 11.98
N SER A 36 2.96 -6.50 12.72
CA SER A 36 3.94 -5.65 13.40
C SER A 36 4.84 -6.42 14.33
N ASP A 37 4.32 -7.44 15.01
CA ASP A 37 5.03 -8.16 16.07
C ASP A 37 6.13 -9.05 15.47
N ALA A 38 5.85 -9.64 14.31
CA ALA A 38 6.85 -10.37 13.54
C ALA A 38 8.01 -9.45 13.10
N ILE A 39 7.69 -8.25 12.61
CA ILE A 39 8.70 -7.26 12.19
C ILE A 39 9.54 -6.81 13.40
N ILE A 40 8.90 -6.49 14.53
CA ILE A 40 9.59 -6.07 15.75
C ILE A 40 10.51 -7.19 16.26
N THR A 41 10.03 -8.43 16.27
CA THR A 41 10.81 -9.60 16.70
C THR A 41 12.03 -9.81 15.81
N LEU A 42 11.88 -9.67 14.49
CA LEU A 42 13.02 -9.72 13.56
C LEU A 42 14.02 -8.60 13.85
N LEU A 43 13.55 -7.37 14.04
CA LEU A 43 14.41 -6.23 14.35
C LEU A 43 15.17 -6.42 15.67
N GLN A 44 14.56 -7.03 16.69
CA GLN A 44 15.24 -7.33 17.95
C GLN A 44 16.43 -8.28 17.77
N GLY A 45 16.36 -9.23 16.83
CA GLY A 45 17.48 -10.13 16.50
C GLY A 45 18.48 -9.56 15.49
N LEU A 46 18.07 -8.60 14.66
CA LEU A 46 18.87 -8.12 13.52
C LEU A 46 19.54 -6.77 13.75
N VAL A 47 19.06 -5.95 14.69
CA VAL A 47 19.68 -4.65 14.98
C VAL A 47 21.02 -4.89 15.70
N PRO A 48 22.15 -4.42 15.15
CA PRO A 48 23.45 -4.56 15.80
C PRO A 48 23.54 -3.65 17.04
N ASP A 49 24.43 -4.00 17.97
CA ASP A 49 24.70 -3.20 19.18
C ASP A 49 25.08 -1.76 18.84
N ASP A 50 26.01 -1.57 17.88
CA ASP A 50 26.34 -0.25 17.35
C ASP A 50 25.39 0.14 16.21
N ARG A 51 24.28 0.76 16.59
CA ARG A 51 23.25 1.24 15.67
C ARG A 51 23.76 2.25 14.64
N LYS A 52 24.88 2.94 14.88
CA LYS A 52 25.45 3.91 13.91
C LYS A 52 25.94 3.22 12.64
N ARG A 53 26.23 1.92 12.69
CA ARG A 53 26.63 1.12 11.53
C ARG A 53 25.44 0.73 10.65
N LEU A 54 24.21 0.80 11.15
CA LEU A 54 23.01 0.51 10.39
C LEU A 54 22.65 1.71 9.52
N SER A 55 22.72 1.54 8.21
CA SER A 55 22.45 2.62 7.25
C SER A 55 21.05 2.59 6.67
N ARG A 56 20.38 1.43 6.68
CA ARG A 56 19.07 1.24 6.05
C ARG A 56 18.36 -0.02 6.52
N ILE A 57 17.04 0.02 6.51
CA ILE A 57 16.15 -1.14 6.60
C ILE A 57 15.34 -1.19 5.29
N HIS A 58 15.34 -2.34 4.63
CA HIS A 58 14.44 -2.67 3.51
C HIS A 58 13.37 -3.62 4.04
N LEU A 59 12.11 -3.25 3.84
CA LEU A 59 10.96 -4.06 4.23
C LEU A 59 10.15 -4.37 2.97
N SER A 60 10.08 -5.64 2.60
CA SER A 60 9.14 -6.18 1.62
C SER A 60 8.05 -6.96 2.35
N SER A 61 6.84 -6.95 1.81
CA SER A 61 5.74 -7.74 2.33
C SER A 61 4.76 -8.12 1.23
N THR A 62 4.12 -9.28 1.38
CA THR A 62 3.02 -9.73 0.52
C THR A 62 1.64 -9.29 1.03
N LEU A 63 1.55 -8.43 2.06
CA LEU A 63 0.28 -8.02 2.68
C LEU A 63 -0.74 -7.51 1.66
N CYS A 64 -0.35 -6.53 0.83
CA CYS A 64 -1.24 -5.93 -0.18
C CYS A 64 -1.68 -6.96 -1.22
N THR A 65 -0.74 -7.76 -1.74
CA THR A 65 -1.03 -8.79 -2.73
C THR A 65 -1.98 -9.85 -2.17
N ASN A 66 -1.77 -10.28 -0.93
CA ASN A 66 -2.65 -11.24 -0.26
C ASN A 66 -4.06 -10.65 -0.10
N ALA A 67 -4.18 -9.40 0.36
CA ALA A 67 -5.48 -8.75 0.53
C ALA A 67 -6.26 -8.64 -0.79
N ILE A 68 -5.58 -8.32 -1.90
CA ILE A 68 -6.17 -8.30 -3.25
C ILE A 68 -6.66 -9.69 -3.66
N VAL A 69 -5.80 -10.71 -3.52
CA VAL A 69 -6.11 -12.09 -3.97
C VAL A 69 -7.21 -12.73 -3.13
N THR A 70 -7.28 -12.44 -1.82
CA THR A 70 -8.29 -13.01 -0.92
C THR A 70 -9.58 -12.20 -0.84
N GLY A 71 -9.63 -11.02 -1.47
CA GLY A 71 -10.78 -10.11 -1.37
C GLY A 71 -10.96 -9.52 0.03
N ALA A 72 -9.89 -9.44 0.82
CA ALA A 72 -9.90 -8.91 2.19
C ALA A 72 -9.57 -7.41 2.25
N LEU A 73 -9.97 -6.65 1.23
CA LEU A 73 -9.79 -5.21 1.15
C LEU A 73 -10.98 -4.49 1.76
N ASP A 74 -10.74 -3.31 2.33
CA ASP A 74 -11.81 -2.43 2.79
C ASP A 74 -12.69 -1.98 1.61
N PRO A 75 -14.01 -1.82 1.84
CA PRO A 75 -14.90 -1.30 0.81
C PRO A 75 -14.48 0.12 0.43
N VAL A 76 -14.47 0.39 -0.87
CA VAL A 76 -14.17 1.71 -1.42
C VAL A 76 -15.34 2.21 -2.27
N GLY A 77 -15.45 3.52 -2.39
CA GLY A 77 -16.33 4.20 -3.34
C GLY A 77 -15.52 5.08 -4.27
N MET A 78 -16.06 5.37 -5.45
CA MET A 78 -15.44 6.31 -6.41
C MET A 78 -16.31 7.51 -6.66
N LEU A 79 -15.75 8.70 -6.47
CA LEU A 79 -16.33 9.95 -6.95
C LEU A 79 -15.59 10.35 -8.23
N VAL A 80 -16.31 10.42 -9.35
CA VAL A 80 -15.71 10.61 -10.68
C VAL A 80 -16.34 11.82 -11.36
N GLN A 81 -15.56 12.87 -11.59
CA GLN A 81 -15.93 13.94 -12.50
C GLN A 81 -15.58 13.53 -13.94
N ALA A 82 -16.57 13.41 -14.80
CA ALA A 82 -16.37 12.96 -16.17
C ALA A 82 -15.90 14.10 -17.10
N GLY A 83 -15.01 13.78 -18.03
CA GLY A 83 -14.66 14.68 -19.13
C GLY A 83 -15.70 14.64 -20.27
N PRO A 84 -15.63 15.55 -21.25
CA PRO A 84 -16.69 15.75 -22.26
C PRO A 84 -16.70 14.71 -23.40
N GLY A 85 -15.83 13.70 -23.36
CA GLY A 85 -15.57 12.83 -24.51
C GLY A 85 -16.11 11.41 -24.40
N MET A 86 -15.74 10.70 -23.33
CA MET A 86 -16.03 9.28 -23.16
C MET A 86 -17.16 9.09 -22.16
N ASN A 87 -18.15 8.26 -22.50
CA ASN A 87 -19.14 7.81 -21.51
C ASN A 87 -18.40 7.09 -20.37
N PRO A 88 -18.46 7.59 -19.12
CA PRO A 88 -17.66 7.07 -18.01
C PRO A 88 -18.26 5.82 -17.36
N GLU A 89 -19.45 5.33 -17.78
CA GLU A 89 -20.15 4.19 -17.19
C GLU A 89 -19.29 2.92 -17.05
N PHE A 90 -18.28 2.73 -17.92
CA PHE A 90 -17.37 1.59 -17.79
C PHE A 90 -16.51 1.62 -16.52
N LEU A 91 -16.37 2.78 -15.88
CA LEU A 91 -15.67 2.94 -14.60
C LEU A 91 -16.53 2.42 -13.43
N ALA A 92 -17.86 2.44 -13.54
CA ALA A 92 -18.79 2.06 -12.47
C ALA A 92 -18.96 0.54 -12.27
N ARG A 93 -17.97 -0.27 -12.66
CA ARG A 93 -18.07 -1.75 -12.68
C ARG A 93 -17.56 -2.45 -11.44
N SER A 94 -16.68 -1.80 -10.67
CA SER A 94 -15.89 -2.46 -9.63
C SER A 94 -16.31 -2.10 -8.20
N CYS A 95 -16.96 -0.95 -8.01
CA CYS A 95 -17.42 -0.47 -6.71
C CYS A 95 -18.51 0.61 -6.89
N PRO A 96 -19.26 0.96 -5.81
CA PRO A 96 -20.16 2.11 -5.83
C PRO A 96 -19.46 3.34 -6.40
N THR A 97 -20.06 3.93 -7.44
CA THR A 97 -19.46 5.02 -8.21
C THR A 97 -20.51 6.11 -8.40
N TRP A 98 -20.14 7.34 -8.05
CA TRP A 98 -20.95 8.53 -8.25
C TRP A 98 -20.29 9.42 -9.27
N PHE A 99 -21.02 9.74 -10.33
CA PHE A 99 -20.56 10.70 -11.33
C PHE A 99 -20.91 12.11 -10.85
N LEU A 100 -19.87 12.89 -10.61
CA LEU A 100 -19.99 14.27 -10.16
C LEU A 100 -20.19 15.19 -11.36
N ASP A 101 -20.92 16.27 -11.12
CA ASP A 101 -21.06 17.37 -12.06
C ASP A 101 -19.73 18.14 -12.20
N GLY A 102 -19.63 18.94 -13.25
CA GLY A 102 -18.42 19.64 -13.64
C GLY A 102 -17.65 18.94 -14.75
N CYS A 103 -16.83 19.70 -15.48
CA CYS A 103 -16.15 19.20 -16.67
C CYS A 103 -14.85 19.97 -16.92
N ILE A 104 -13.75 19.23 -17.07
CA ILE A 104 -12.44 19.75 -17.47
C ILE A 104 -12.02 19.03 -18.75
N ASP A 105 -11.60 19.79 -19.76
CA ASP A 105 -11.09 19.21 -21.01
C ASP A 105 -9.64 18.71 -20.89
N HIS A 106 -9.15 18.01 -21.92
CA HIS A 106 -7.79 17.47 -21.95
C HIS A 106 -6.67 18.54 -21.91
N ARG A 107 -7.00 19.83 -22.04
CA ARG A 107 -6.07 20.97 -21.95
C ARG A 107 -6.09 21.60 -20.55
N GLY A 108 -6.96 21.13 -19.66
CA GLY A 108 -7.15 21.69 -18.33
C GLY A 108 -8.10 22.88 -18.29
N HIS A 109 -8.87 23.14 -19.36
CA HIS A 109 -9.89 24.18 -19.31
C HIS A 109 -11.15 23.67 -18.60
N ILE A 110 -11.65 24.47 -17.66
CA ILE A 110 -12.94 24.25 -17.02
C ILE A 110 -14.02 24.61 -18.04
N LEU A 111 -14.79 23.62 -18.46
CA LEU A 111 -15.95 23.81 -19.35
C LEU A 111 -17.24 24.00 -18.55
N HIS A 112 -17.32 23.37 -17.38
CA HIS A 112 -18.44 23.45 -16.46
C HIS A 112 -17.92 23.35 -15.03
N ASP A 113 -18.36 24.23 -14.14
CA ASP A 113 -18.02 24.16 -12.72
C ASP A 113 -18.78 23.00 -12.05
N PRO A 114 -18.17 22.31 -11.07
CA PRO A 114 -18.89 21.30 -10.30
C PRO A 114 -19.99 21.93 -9.44
N ASP A 115 -21.11 21.24 -9.27
CA ASP A 115 -22.15 21.61 -8.29
C ASP A 115 -21.73 21.15 -6.88
N PRO A 116 -21.40 22.08 -5.96
CA PRO A 116 -20.99 21.71 -4.61
C PRO A 116 -22.06 20.95 -3.82
N LYS A 117 -23.35 21.23 -4.08
CA LYS A 117 -24.45 20.53 -3.40
C LYS A 117 -24.57 19.09 -3.84
N GLY A 118 -24.37 18.84 -5.14
CA GLY A 118 -24.31 17.50 -5.70
C GLY A 118 -23.15 16.67 -5.13
N ILE A 119 -22.00 17.30 -4.86
CA ILE A 119 -20.84 16.63 -4.25
C ILE A 119 -21.12 16.23 -2.80
N GLU A 120 -21.72 17.12 -1.99
CA GLU A 120 -22.03 16.82 -0.58
C GLU A 120 -23.08 15.71 -0.42
N ALA A 121 -23.94 15.52 -1.42
CA ALA A 121 -25.00 14.52 -1.40
C ALA A 121 -24.57 13.12 -1.90
N ALA A 122 -23.40 13.01 -2.54
CA ALA A 122 -22.84 11.78 -3.10
C ALA A 122 -22.10 10.96 -2.03
#